data_AF-A0AAW4WCA8-F1
#
_entry.id   AF-A0AAW4WCA8-F1
#
_cell.length_a   1.000
_cell.length_b   1.000
_cell.length_c   1.000
_cell.angle_alpha   90.00
_cell.angle_beta   90.00
_cell.angle_gamma   90.00
#
_symmetry.space_group_name_H-M   'P 1'
#
loop_
_entity.id
_entity.type
_entity.pdbx_description
1 polymer ?
#
loop_
_entity_poly.entity_id
_entity_poly.type
_entity_poly.pdbx_seq_one_letter_code
_entity_poly.pdbx_strand_id
1 'polypeptide(L)'
;MSFDMEYYNRFPTVLKNALINGTVKFPDSLQCEYEDLVVYRGVSYSKNKTTIDKSDFFSNMERNLINPMVPVDSKNMSSYSCSCYLNIDEMRVCAKFPRKNKAIAKGIIQKEYGPIDINNATSHVDWYLFDEIDPSEKFEVVEKWEKNG
;
A
#
# COMPACT_ATOMS: atom_id res chain seq x y z
N MET A 1 -20.91 4.68 6.26
CA MET A 1 -20.14 5.67 7.06
C MET A 1 -20.10 6.98 6.28
N SER A 2 -20.26 8.14 6.90
CA SER A 2 -20.10 9.44 6.21
C SER A 2 -18.83 10.11 6.70
N PHE A 3 -17.86 10.31 5.81
CA PHE A 3 -16.64 11.04 6.11
C PHE A 3 -16.82 12.52 5.76
N ASP A 4 -16.22 13.39 6.58
CA ASP A 4 -16.20 14.82 6.34
C ASP A 4 -14.92 15.25 5.61
N MET A 5 -14.86 16.55 5.29
CA MET A 5 -13.72 17.15 4.61
C MET A 5 -12.43 17.08 5.46
N GLU A 6 -12.56 17.12 6.79
CA GLU A 6 -11.42 17.06 7.70
C GLU A 6 -10.75 15.69 7.61
N TYR A 7 -11.54 14.61 7.56
CA TYR A 7 -11.02 13.27 7.33
C TYR A 7 -10.29 13.15 5.99
N TYR A 8 -10.87 13.69 4.91
CA TYR A 8 -10.24 13.65 3.58
C TYR A 8 -8.94 14.46 3.51
N ASN A 9 -8.81 15.52 4.30
CA ASN A 9 -7.59 16.32 4.37
C ASN A 9 -6.38 15.57 4.94
N ARG A 10 -6.57 14.40 5.56
CA ARG A 10 -5.48 13.58 6.10
C ARG A 10 -4.77 12.75 5.02
N PHE A 11 -5.37 12.55 3.86
CA PHE A 11 -4.81 11.73 2.79
C PHE A 11 -3.91 12.53 1.83
N PRO A 12 -2.97 11.85 1.13
CA PRO A 12 -2.23 12.46 0.03
C PRO A 12 -3.15 13.15 -0.97
N THR A 13 -2.67 14.26 -1.55
CA THR A 13 -3.43 15.10 -2.49
C THR A 13 -4.14 14.29 -3.59
N VAL A 14 -3.50 13.20 -4.05
CA VAL A 14 -4.03 12.31 -5.09
C VAL A 14 -5.32 11.61 -4.66
N LEU A 15 -5.34 10.98 -3.49
CA LEU A 15 -6.53 10.30 -2.96
C LEU A 15 -7.56 11.32 -2.45
N LYS A 16 -7.11 12.34 -1.72
CA LYS A 16 -7.96 13.44 -1.24
C LYS A 16 -8.82 14.03 -2.36
N ASN A 17 -8.20 14.43 -3.48
CA ASN A 17 -8.94 15.03 -4.59
C ASN A 17 -9.89 14.03 -5.25
N ALA A 18 -9.51 12.75 -5.34
CA ALA A 18 -10.37 11.72 -5.93
C ALA A 18 -11.63 11.46 -5.07
N LEU A 19 -11.50 11.52 -3.75
CA LEU A 19 -12.63 11.42 -2.81
C LEU A 19 -13.54 12.66 -2.88
N ILE A 20 -12.96 13.86 -2.85
CA ILE A 20 -13.70 15.13 -2.91
C ILE A 20 -14.48 15.26 -4.22
N ASN A 21 -13.86 14.88 -5.34
CA ASN A 21 -14.49 14.96 -6.66
C ASN A 21 -15.46 13.79 -6.93
N GLY A 22 -15.55 12.81 -6.02
CA GLY A 22 -16.39 11.63 -6.19
C GLY A 22 -15.93 10.67 -7.30
N THR A 23 -14.66 10.78 -7.74
CA THR A 23 -14.05 9.85 -8.70
C THR A 23 -13.99 8.44 -8.12
N VAL A 24 -13.70 8.35 -6.83
CA VAL A 24 -13.70 7.11 -6.05
C VAL A 24 -14.46 7.34 -4.75
N LYS A 25 -14.88 6.24 -4.12
CA LYS A 25 -15.47 6.22 -2.79
C LYS A 25 -14.84 5.07 -2.02
N PHE A 26 -14.70 5.25 -0.71
CA PHE A 26 -14.33 4.13 0.15
C PHE A 26 -15.37 3.02 0.07
N PRO A 27 -14.95 1.74 0.12
CA PRO A 27 -15.86 0.62 0.20
C PRO A 27 -16.61 0.61 1.55
N ASP A 28 -17.76 -0.04 1.61
CA ASP A 28 -18.54 -0.18 2.85
C ASP A 28 -17.81 -1.03 3.90
N SER A 29 -16.84 -1.84 3.48
CA SER A 29 -15.98 -2.68 4.32
C SER A 29 -14.78 -1.95 4.93
N LEU A 30 -14.63 -0.63 4.68
CA LEU A 30 -13.51 0.14 5.22
C LEU A 30 -13.47 0.08 6.76
N GLN A 31 -12.29 -0.18 7.29
CA GLN A 31 -12.01 -0.23 8.72
C GLN A 31 -11.12 0.95 9.11
N CYS A 32 -11.66 1.86 9.92
CA CYS A 32 -10.91 2.97 10.51
C CYS A 32 -10.34 2.64 11.90
N GLU A 33 -10.97 1.69 12.59
CA GLU A 33 -10.52 1.17 13.87
C GLU A 33 -10.18 -0.30 13.68
N TYR A 34 -8.94 -0.66 14.01
CA TYR A 34 -8.43 -2.02 13.94
C TYR A 34 -7.24 -2.17 14.89
N GLU A 35 -6.96 -3.40 15.34
CA GLU A 35 -5.75 -3.73 16.10
C GLU A 35 -4.55 -3.79 15.18
N ASP A 36 -3.34 -3.57 15.72
CA ASP A 36 -2.09 -3.66 14.96
C ASP A 36 -2.01 -4.97 14.15
N LEU A 37 -1.80 -4.84 12.83
CA LEU A 37 -1.74 -5.99 11.93
C LEU A 37 -0.32 -6.22 11.44
N VAL A 38 0.13 -7.46 11.50
CA VAL A 38 1.36 -7.90 10.82
C VAL A 38 1.04 -8.14 9.36
N VAL A 39 1.77 -7.48 8.47
CA VAL A 39 1.58 -7.59 7.02
C VAL A 39 2.89 -7.80 6.28
N TYR A 40 2.74 -8.23 5.03
CA TYR A 40 3.81 -8.39 4.05
C TYR A 40 3.59 -7.45 2.88
N ARG A 41 4.67 -6.79 2.42
CA ARG A 41 4.64 -5.85 1.30
C ARG A 41 5.81 -6.07 0.36
N GLY A 42 5.54 -5.91 -0.95
CA GLY A 42 6.58 -5.91 -1.96
C GLY A 42 7.28 -4.56 -2.01
N VAL A 43 8.57 -4.53 -1.70
CA VAL A 43 9.40 -3.30 -1.70
C VAL A 43 10.43 -3.34 -2.81
N SER A 44 10.90 -2.17 -3.22
CA SER A 44 11.99 -2.03 -4.19
C SER A 44 13.31 -2.41 -3.55
N TYR A 45 14.02 -3.35 -4.14
CA TYR A 45 15.28 -3.85 -3.59
C TYR A 45 16.26 -4.17 -4.70
N SER A 46 17.31 -3.37 -4.83
CA SER A 46 18.32 -3.46 -5.89
C SER A 46 19.70 -3.13 -5.35
N LYS A 47 20.74 -3.28 -6.17
CA LYS A 47 22.12 -2.89 -5.80
C LYS A 47 22.23 -1.42 -5.35
N ASN A 48 21.36 -0.55 -5.86
CA ASN A 48 21.38 0.88 -5.57
C ASN A 48 20.31 1.32 -4.56
N LYS A 49 19.43 0.41 -4.13
CA LYS A 49 18.38 0.67 -3.15
C LYS A 49 18.16 -0.59 -2.33
N THR A 50 18.78 -0.64 -1.15
CA THR A 50 18.71 -1.78 -0.22
C THR A 50 17.95 -1.45 1.06
N THR A 51 17.54 -0.19 1.23
CA THR A 51 16.81 0.30 2.38
C THR A 51 15.36 0.56 1.99
N ILE A 52 14.45 0.26 2.89
CA ILE A 52 13.03 0.60 2.76
C ILE A 52 12.88 2.09 3.10
N ASP A 53 12.12 2.82 2.29
CA ASP A 53 11.81 4.24 2.53
C ASP A 53 10.34 4.53 2.18
N LYS A 54 9.87 5.75 2.47
CA LYS A 54 8.50 6.19 2.18
C LYS A 54 8.02 5.88 0.75
N SER A 55 8.90 5.97 -0.25
CA SER A 55 8.51 5.73 -1.65
C SER A 55 8.10 4.29 -1.94
N ASP A 56 8.52 3.34 -1.09
CA ASP A 56 8.07 1.96 -1.20
C ASP A 56 6.62 1.79 -0.78
N PHE A 57 5.99 2.78 -0.13
CA PHE A 57 4.61 2.75 0.34
C PHE A 57 3.62 3.55 -0.52
N PHE A 58 4.12 4.23 -1.55
CA PHE A 58 3.25 4.94 -2.49
C PHE A 58 2.25 4.01 -3.18
N SER A 59 1.04 4.53 -3.35
CA SER A 59 -0.01 3.89 -4.15
C SER A 59 0.37 3.84 -5.62
N ASN A 60 -0.35 3.03 -6.41
CA ASN A 60 -0.10 3.00 -7.86
C ASN A 60 -0.40 4.35 -8.51
N MET A 61 -1.42 5.08 -8.04
CA MET A 61 -1.73 6.43 -8.50
C MET A 61 -0.59 7.42 -8.26
N GLU A 62 -0.02 7.46 -7.05
CA GLU A 62 1.15 8.29 -6.75
C GLU A 62 2.37 7.89 -7.59
N ARG A 63 2.61 6.58 -7.74
CA ARG A 63 3.71 6.07 -8.57
C ARG A 63 3.52 6.37 -10.06
N ASN A 64 2.28 6.42 -10.55
CA ASN A 64 1.97 6.77 -11.93
C ASN A 64 2.27 8.25 -12.25
N LEU A 65 2.07 9.16 -11.29
CA LEU A 65 2.46 10.56 -11.42
C LEU A 65 3.98 10.75 -11.61
N ILE A 66 4.78 9.83 -11.04
CA ILE A 66 6.24 9.82 -11.20
C ILE A 66 6.65 9.06 -12.47
N ASN A 67 5.97 7.95 -12.76
CA ASN A 67 6.23 7.10 -13.92
C ASN A 67 4.91 6.66 -14.58
N PRO A 68 4.52 7.30 -15.71
CA PRO A 68 3.27 7.00 -16.42
C PRO A 68 3.12 5.56 -16.93
N MET A 69 4.19 4.75 -16.93
CA MET A 69 4.13 3.33 -17.28
C MET A 69 3.53 2.45 -16.19
N VAL A 70 3.35 2.96 -14.97
CA VAL A 70 2.70 2.21 -13.89
C VAL A 70 1.20 2.08 -14.22
N PRO A 71 0.65 0.87 -14.41
CA PRO A 71 -0.75 0.71 -14.74
C PRO A 71 -1.62 1.14 -13.56
N VAL A 72 -2.61 1.98 -13.84
CA VAL A 72 -3.59 2.47 -12.86
C VAL A 72 -4.97 2.46 -13.46
N ASP A 73 -5.97 2.21 -12.61
CA ASP A 73 -7.36 2.53 -12.89
C ASP A 73 -7.79 3.61 -11.90
N SER A 74 -7.92 4.85 -12.39
CA SER A 74 -8.26 6.01 -11.56
C SER A 74 -9.68 5.96 -10.99
N LYS A 75 -10.54 5.05 -11.48
CA LYS A 75 -11.88 4.83 -10.92
C LYS A 75 -11.90 3.69 -9.90
N ASN A 76 -10.78 2.98 -9.73
CA ASN A 76 -10.64 1.90 -8.77
C ASN A 76 -9.96 2.40 -7.50
N MET A 77 -10.65 2.28 -6.37
CA MET A 77 -10.16 2.69 -5.05
C MET A 77 -8.84 2.01 -4.68
N SER A 78 -8.64 0.74 -5.02
CA SER A 78 -7.39 0.00 -4.73
C SER A 78 -6.17 0.59 -5.46
N SER A 79 -6.34 1.37 -6.54
CA SER A 79 -5.22 2.07 -7.18
C SER A 79 -4.62 3.17 -6.30
N TYR A 80 -5.38 3.65 -5.31
CA TYR A 80 -5.00 4.69 -4.35
C TYR A 80 -4.49 4.12 -3.03
N SER A 81 -4.39 2.79 -2.89
CA SER A 81 -3.93 2.14 -1.67
C SER A 81 -2.45 1.74 -1.75
N CYS A 82 -1.87 1.58 -0.57
CA CYS A 82 -0.64 0.86 -0.32
C CYS A 82 -0.97 -0.63 -0.16
N SER A 83 -0.83 -1.42 -1.23
CA SER A 83 -1.11 -2.87 -1.17
C SER A 83 -0.20 -3.65 -0.22
N CYS A 84 -0.82 -4.38 0.71
CA CYS A 84 -0.17 -5.28 1.66
C CYS A 84 -0.91 -6.64 1.66
N TYR A 85 -0.38 -7.63 2.38
CA TYR A 85 -0.96 -8.96 2.52
C TYR A 85 -0.80 -9.49 3.95
N LEU A 86 -1.82 -10.15 4.50
CA LEU A 86 -1.70 -10.81 5.82
C LEU A 86 -0.95 -12.14 5.74
N ASN A 87 -0.93 -12.77 4.56
CA ASN A 87 -0.26 -14.05 4.34
C ASN A 87 0.86 -13.91 3.29
N ILE A 88 2.06 -14.37 3.63
CA ILE A 88 3.23 -14.29 2.75
C ILE A 88 3.12 -15.19 1.51
N ASP A 89 2.48 -16.35 1.61
CA ASP A 89 2.27 -17.27 0.48
C ASP A 89 1.31 -16.68 -0.55
N GLU A 90 0.22 -16.09 -0.09
CA GLU A 90 -0.72 -15.39 -0.97
C GLU A 90 -0.06 -14.17 -1.62
N MET A 91 0.75 -13.42 -0.87
CA MET A 91 1.55 -12.35 -1.44
C MET A 91 2.46 -12.87 -2.56
N ARG A 92 3.16 -13.99 -2.35
CA ARG A 92 4.05 -14.57 -3.37
C ARG A 92 3.29 -14.90 -4.64
N VAL A 93 2.11 -15.51 -4.53
CA VAL A 93 1.25 -15.87 -5.67
C VAL A 93 0.69 -14.62 -6.36
N CYS A 94 0.01 -13.74 -5.62
CA CYS A 94 -0.69 -12.58 -6.18
C CYS A 94 0.27 -11.53 -6.74
N ALA A 95 1.36 -11.23 -6.04
CA ALA A 95 2.37 -10.27 -6.48
C ALA A 95 3.44 -10.89 -7.40
N LYS A 96 3.34 -12.20 -7.69
CA LYS A 96 4.17 -12.98 -8.62
C LYS A 96 5.66 -13.02 -8.25
N PHE A 97 5.97 -13.24 -6.98
CA PHE A 97 7.34 -13.42 -6.51
C PHE A 97 7.87 -14.83 -6.84
N PRO A 98 9.18 -15.01 -7.06
CA PRO A 98 10.25 -14.01 -6.99
C PRO A 98 10.21 -12.97 -8.13
N ARG A 99 10.64 -11.73 -7.85
CA ARG A 99 10.71 -10.65 -8.85
C ARG A 99 12.05 -9.96 -8.83
N LYS A 100 12.56 -9.67 -10.03
CA LYS A 100 13.79 -8.88 -10.21
C LYS A 100 13.63 -7.49 -9.56
N ASN A 101 14.66 -7.06 -8.84
CA ASN A 101 14.75 -5.77 -8.16
C ASN A 101 13.65 -5.53 -7.11
N LYS A 102 13.11 -6.61 -6.52
CA LYS A 102 12.08 -6.56 -5.50
C LYS A 102 12.42 -7.51 -4.36
N ALA A 103 11.94 -7.17 -3.17
CA ALA A 103 12.00 -7.98 -1.96
C ALA A 103 10.62 -8.01 -1.29
N ILE A 104 10.44 -8.93 -0.34
CA ILE A 104 9.31 -8.94 0.59
C ILE A 104 9.78 -8.35 1.90
N ALA A 105 9.07 -7.32 2.36
CA ALA A 105 9.22 -6.79 3.69
C ALA A 105 8.05 -7.25 4.57
N LYS A 106 8.34 -7.52 5.84
CA LYS A 106 7.35 -7.74 6.89
C LYS A 106 7.31 -6.48 7.75
N GLY A 107 6.13 -6.07 8.15
CA GLY A 107 5.98 -4.95 9.06
C GLY A 107 4.66 -4.94 9.81
N ILE A 108 4.47 -3.89 10.60
CA ILE A 108 3.25 -3.67 11.38
C ILE A 108 2.55 -2.44 10.83
N ILE A 109 1.25 -2.56 10.58
CA ILE A 109 0.38 -1.43 10.26
C ILE A 109 -0.51 -1.11 11.45
N GLN A 110 -0.71 0.17 11.70
CA GLN A 110 -1.44 0.70 12.86
C GLN A 110 -2.51 1.67 12.36
N LYS A 111 -3.63 1.78 13.06
CA LYS A 111 -4.77 2.62 12.65
C LYS A 111 -4.44 4.11 12.54
N GLU A 112 -3.44 4.56 13.30
CA GLU A 112 -2.93 5.93 13.27
C GLU A 112 -2.34 6.29 11.90
N TYR A 113 -1.97 5.30 11.09
CA TYR A 113 -1.33 5.49 9.80
C TYR A 113 -2.32 5.60 8.64
N GLY A 114 -3.57 5.16 8.82
CA GLY A 114 -4.58 5.16 7.75
C GLY A 114 -5.61 4.04 7.91
N PRO A 115 -6.82 4.17 7.35
CA PRO A 115 -7.78 3.06 7.33
C PRO A 115 -7.32 1.94 6.38
N ILE A 116 -7.92 0.77 6.55
CA ILE A 116 -7.69 -0.41 5.72
C ILE A 116 -8.98 -0.93 5.13
N ASP A 117 -8.87 -1.63 4.00
CA ASP A 117 -9.89 -2.56 3.52
C ASP A 117 -9.24 -3.93 3.31
N ILE A 118 -9.84 -4.99 3.87
CA ILE A 118 -9.26 -6.34 3.88
C ILE A 118 -10.11 -7.25 3.01
N ASN A 119 -9.48 -7.82 1.98
CA ASN A 119 -10.06 -8.91 1.21
C ASN A 119 -9.74 -10.25 1.88
N ASN A 120 -10.69 -10.78 2.66
CA ASN A 120 -10.54 -12.05 3.37
C ASN A 120 -10.33 -13.27 2.44
N ALA A 121 -10.64 -13.17 1.15
CA ALA A 121 -10.45 -14.26 0.20
C ALA A 121 -9.01 -14.35 -0.35
N THR A 122 -8.25 -13.25 -0.26
CA THR A 122 -6.89 -13.15 -0.85
C THR A 122 -5.86 -12.53 0.11
N SER A 123 -6.21 -12.41 1.40
CA SER A 123 -5.46 -11.71 2.46
C SER A 123 -4.97 -10.31 2.12
N HIS A 124 -5.46 -9.74 1.02
CA HIS A 124 -4.97 -8.48 0.49
C HIS A 124 -5.53 -7.36 1.33
N VAL A 125 -4.66 -6.42 1.68
CA VAL A 125 -4.99 -5.25 2.47
C VAL A 125 -4.73 -4.03 1.61
N ASP A 126 -5.81 -3.33 1.27
CA ASP A 126 -5.75 -1.98 0.74
C ASP A 126 -5.54 -1.02 1.90
N TRP A 127 -4.30 -0.58 2.10
CA TRP A 127 -3.97 0.35 3.17
C TRP A 127 -3.92 1.79 2.66
N TYR A 128 -4.86 2.64 3.08
CA TYR A 128 -4.92 4.03 2.62
C TYR A 128 -4.15 4.92 3.58
N LEU A 129 -2.86 5.10 3.31
CA LEU A 129 -1.97 5.89 4.16
C LEU A 129 -2.36 7.37 4.22
N PHE A 130 -2.24 7.97 5.41
CA PHE A 130 -2.27 9.41 5.58
C PHE A 130 -0.96 10.05 5.07
N ASP A 131 -1.05 11.32 4.64
CA ASP A 131 0.00 12.01 3.86
C ASP A 131 1.34 12.12 4.59
N GLU A 132 1.28 12.45 5.88
CA GLU A 132 2.47 12.71 6.70
C GLU A 132 3.13 11.43 7.27
N ILE A 133 2.58 10.25 6.94
CA ILE A 133 3.05 8.99 7.52
C ILE A 133 4.19 8.40 6.68
N ASP A 134 5.28 8.02 7.36
CA ASP A 134 6.32 7.16 6.83
C ASP A 134 6.39 5.89 7.71
N PRO A 135 5.89 4.75 7.23
CA PRO A 135 5.92 3.52 8.01
C PRO A 135 7.22 2.72 7.83
N SER A 136 8.21 3.21 7.08
CA SER A 136 9.41 2.44 6.69
C SER A 136 10.16 1.82 7.87
N GLU A 137 10.28 2.53 8.99
CA GLU A 137 10.96 2.04 10.20
C GLU A 137 10.25 0.84 10.85
N LYS A 138 8.97 0.60 10.53
CA LYS A 138 8.20 -0.55 11.01
C LYS A 138 8.31 -1.77 10.12
N PHE A 139 9.09 -1.69 9.04
CA PHE A 139 9.24 -2.76 8.06
C PHE A 139 10.70 -3.22 7.95
N GLU A 140 10.88 -4.53 7.85
CA GLU A 140 12.17 -5.16 7.62
C GLU A 140 12.08 -6.13 6.43
N VAL A 141 13.15 -6.23 5.65
CA VAL A 141 13.21 -7.19 4.53
C VAL A 141 13.37 -8.60 5.09
N VAL A 142 12.41 -9.48 4.79
CA VAL A 142 12.42 -10.89 5.21
C VAL A 142 12.76 -11.85 4.07
N GLU A 143 12.48 -11.47 2.82
CA GLU A 143 12.87 -12.26 1.64
C GLU A 143 13.42 -11.38 0.54
N LYS A 144 14.60 -11.75 0.04
CA LYS A 144 15.24 -11.14 -1.11
C LYS A 144 15.81 -12.23 -1.98
N TRP A 145 15.78 -12.01 -3.29
CA TRP A 145 16.40 -12.91 -4.25
C TRP A 145 17.64 -12.23 -4.78
N GLU A 146 18.79 -12.80 -4.45
CA GLU A 146 19.98 -12.53 -5.21
C GLU A 146 19.76 -13.14 -6.60
N LYS A 147 20.11 -12.39 -7.65
CA LYS A 147 19.99 -12.88 -9.02
C LYS A 147 20.61 -14.28 -9.11
N ASN A 148 19.79 -15.29 -9.35
CA ASN A 148 20.25 -16.41 -10.16
C ASN A 148 20.28 -15.89 -11.62
N GLY A 149 21.46 -15.48 -12.09
CA GLY A 149 21.73 -15.05 -13.48
C GLY A 149 22.10 -13.58 -13.66
#